data_AF-W4VJ43-F1
#
_entry.id   AF-W4VJ43-F1
#
_cell.length_a   1.000
_cell.length_b   1.000
_cell.length_c   1.000
_cell.angle_alpha   90.00
_cell.angle_beta   90.00
_cell.angle_gamma   90.00
#
_symmetry.space_group_name_H-M   'P 1'
#
loop_
_entity.id
_entity.type
_entity.pdbx_description
1 polymer ?
#
loop_
_entity_poly.entity_id
_entity_poly.type
_entity_poly.pdbx_seq_one_letter_code
_entity_poly.pdbx_strand_id
1 'polypeptide(L)'
;MKVLIYEGSIELVKKSGIGQAIKHQKKALELLNIPYTVNKKEDYDIVHLNTIFPNSLMMAWLAKRKNKRVIYYAHSTMEDFRNSFIGSNLLAPLLKVDYVLL
;
A
#
# COMPACT_ATOMS: atom_id res chain seq x y z
N MET A 1 -6.22 8.69 -16.40
CA MET A 1 -5.93 8.33 -15.00
C MET A 1 -4.90 7.23 -14.98
N LYS A 2 -3.73 7.43 -14.34
CA LYS A 2 -2.65 6.44 -14.20
C LYS A 2 -2.40 6.08 -12.74
N VAL A 3 -2.26 4.78 -12.44
CA VAL A 3 -2.05 4.26 -11.08
C VAL A 3 -0.57 3.93 -10.84
N LEU A 4 0.01 4.42 -9.76
CA LEU A 4 1.27 3.92 -9.23
C LEU A 4 0.98 2.78 -8.26
N ILE A 5 1.45 1.58 -8.54
CA ILE A 5 1.51 0.49 -7.56
C ILE A 5 2.87 0.56 -6.90
N TYR A 6 2.92 1.01 -5.65
CA TYR A 6 4.20 1.22 -4.98
C TYR A 6 4.77 -0.11 -4.46
N GLU A 7 5.92 -0.50 -4.99
CA GLU A 7 6.61 -1.76 -4.67
C GLU A 7 7.80 -1.59 -3.71
N GLY A 8 7.92 -0.46 -3.00
CA GLY A 8 9.15 -0.08 -2.27
C GLY A 8 9.85 -1.20 -1.51
N SER A 9 9.15 -1.88 -0.60
CA SER A 9 9.68 -3.03 0.17
C SER A 9 9.01 -4.35 -0.24
N ILE A 10 8.71 -4.51 -1.53
CA ILE A 10 8.03 -5.70 -2.06
C ILE A 10 8.76 -7.00 -1.71
N GLU A 11 10.10 -6.97 -1.65
CA GLU A 11 10.91 -8.16 -1.35
C GLU A 11 10.58 -8.77 0.01
N LEU A 12 10.25 -7.94 1.01
CA LEU A 12 9.86 -8.40 2.35
C LEU A 12 8.52 -9.14 2.38
N VAL A 13 7.65 -8.88 1.39
CA VAL A 13 6.26 -9.39 1.36
C VAL A 13 5.95 -10.20 0.09
N LYS A 14 6.95 -10.47 -0.74
CA LYS A 14 6.78 -11.10 -2.06
C LYS A 14 6.15 -12.49 -2.00
N LYS A 15 6.44 -13.25 -0.93
CA LYS A 15 5.92 -14.61 -0.70
C LYS A 15 4.64 -14.64 0.17
N SER A 16 4.18 -13.48 0.67
CA SER A 16 2.99 -13.40 1.51
C SER A 16 1.72 -13.13 0.68
N GLY A 17 0.56 -13.10 1.34
CA GLY A 17 -0.71 -12.70 0.72
C GLY A 17 -0.67 -11.29 0.11
N ILE A 18 0.12 -10.37 0.69
CA ILE A 18 0.32 -9.02 0.18
C ILE A 18 0.96 -9.05 -1.21
N GLY A 19 1.98 -9.89 -1.41
CA GLY A 19 2.62 -10.07 -2.70
C GLY A 19 1.67 -10.62 -3.78
N GLN A 20 0.75 -11.51 -3.40
CA GLN A 20 -0.29 -12.00 -4.31
C GLN A 20 -1.34 -10.93 -4.62
N ALA A 21 -1.76 -10.13 -3.62
CA ALA A 21 -2.69 -9.03 -3.81
C ALA A 21 -2.15 -8.00 -4.82
N ILE A 22 -0.86 -7.66 -4.74
CA ILE A 22 -0.21 -6.74 -5.70
C ILE A 22 -0.27 -7.30 -7.14
N LYS A 23 -0.04 -8.61 -7.32
CA LYS A 23 -0.17 -9.25 -8.64
C LYS A 23 -1.61 -9.19 -9.15
N HIS A 24 -2.59 -9.47 -8.30
CA HIS A 24 -4.00 -9.38 -8.67
C HIS A 24 -4.42 -7.94 -9.02
N GLN A 25 -3.95 -6.94 -8.27
CA GLN A 25 -4.19 -5.53 -8.57
C GLN A 25 -3.63 -5.13 -9.94
N LYS A 26 -2.38 -5.51 -10.25
CA LYS A 26 -1.78 -5.31 -11.58
C LYS A 26 -2.65 -5.93 -12.67
N LYS A 27 -3.03 -7.20 -12.47
CA LYS A 27 -3.84 -7.92 -13.45
C LYS A 27 -5.22 -7.30 -13.66
N ALA A 28 -5.85 -6.82 -12.59
CA ALA A 28 -7.14 -6.13 -12.68
C ALA A 28 -7.04 -4.82 -13.46
N LEU A 29 -5.98 -4.03 -13.25
CA LEU A 29 -5.74 -2.80 -13.99
C LEU A 29 -5.50 -3.08 -15.48
N GLU A 30 -4.75 -4.14 -15.81
CA GLU A 30 -4.55 -4.60 -17.19
C GLU A 30 -5.87 -5.00 -17.86
N LEU A 31 -6.70 -5.82 -17.19
CA LEU A 31 -7.99 -6.27 -17.72
C LEU A 31 -8.97 -5.11 -17.96
N LEU A 32 -8.88 -4.05 -17.16
CA LEU A 32 -9.71 -2.85 -17.29
C LEU A 32 -9.09 -1.79 -18.22
N ASN A 33 -7.94 -2.06 -18.84
CA ASN A 33 -7.18 -1.10 -19.65
C ASN A 33 -6.87 0.22 -18.90
N ILE A 34 -6.65 0.14 -17.59
CA ILE A 34 -6.25 1.30 -16.78
C ILE A 34 -4.72 1.34 -16.74
N PRO A 35 -4.07 2.42 -17.20
CA PRO A 35 -2.62 2.49 -17.21
C PRO A 35 -2.08 2.50 -15.79
N TYR A 36 -1.02 1.75 -15.56
CA TYR A 36 -0.32 1.73 -14.28
C TYR A 36 1.19 1.76 -14.45
N THR A 37 1.90 2.07 -13.38
CA THR A 37 3.36 2.00 -13.29
C THR A 37 3.77 1.47 -11.92
N VAL A 38 4.96 0.90 -11.86
CA VAL A 38 5.66 0.56 -10.60
C VAL A 38 6.84 1.50 -10.33
N ASN A 39 7.15 2.36 -11.29
CA ASN A 39 8.24 3.32 -11.21
C ASN A 39 7.73 4.63 -10.60
N LYS A 40 8.09 4.89 -9.34
CA LYS A 40 7.71 6.12 -8.62
C LYS A 40 8.20 7.43 -9.24
N LYS A 41 9.13 7.38 -10.21
CA LYS A 41 9.66 8.57 -10.91
C LYS A 41 8.77 9.01 -12.07
N GLU A 42 7.92 8.13 -12.58
CA GLU A 42 6.94 8.47 -13.62
C GLU A 42 5.77 9.25 -13.01
N ASP A 43 5.06 9.99 -13.86
CA ASP A 43 3.82 10.64 -13.43
C ASP A 43 2.68 9.61 -13.24
N TYR A 44 1.80 9.92 -12.30
CA TYR A 44 0.64 9.11 -11.89
C TYR A 44 -0.39 10.00 -11.18
N ASP A 45 -1.65 9.56 -11.12
CA ASP A 45 -2.74 10.30 -10.46
C ASP A 45 -3.07 9.74 -9.07
N ILE A 46 -2.93 8.42 -8.93
CA ILE A 46 -3.29 7.66 -7.72
C ILE A 46 -2.13 6.75 -7.35
N VAL A 47 -1.79 6.64 -6.05
CA VAL A 47 -0.85 5.64 -5.55
C VAL A 47 -1.57 4.60 -4.70
N HIS A 48 -1.30 3.32 -4.99
CA HIS A 48 -1.74 2.16 -4.23
C HIS A 48 -0.63 1.71 -3.29
N LEU A 49 -0.94 1.63 -2.00
CA LEU A 49 -0.03 1.22 -0.93
C LEU A 49 -0.56 -0.05 -0.28
N ASN A 50 0.23 -1.12 -0.34
CA ASN A 50 -0.13 -2.43 0.19
C ASN A 50 0.55 -2.75 1.53
N THR A 51 1.35 -1.81 2.05
CA THR A 51 2.01 -1.93 3.34
C THR A 51 2.00 -0.59 4.05
N ILE A 52 2.15 -0.64 5.36
CA ILE A 52 2.29 0.52 6.26
C ILE A 52 3.73 0.71 6.72
N PHE A 53 4.69 0.18 5.97
CA PHE A 53 6.11 0.35 6.27
C PHE A 53 6.54 1.82 6.15
N PRO A 54 7.65 2.23 6.80
CA PRO A 54 8.09 3.62 6.81
C PRO A 54 8.22 4.25 5.41
N ASN A 55 8.65 3.47 4.41
CA ASN A 55 8.74 3.95 3.03
C ASN A 55 7.39 4.17 2.36
N SER A 56 6.39 3.32 2.62
CA SER A 56 5.01 3.48 2.14
C SER A 56 4.35 4.71 2.77
N LEU A 57 4.56 4.94 4.07
CA LEU A 57 4.09 6.15 4.76
C LEU A 57 4.73 7.42 4.18
N MET A 58 6.05 7.39 3.93
CA MET A 58 6.76 8.49 3.28
C MET A 58 6.23 8.74 1.85
N MET A 59 5.98 7.68 1.08
CA MET A 59 5.37 7.82 -0.25
C MET A 59 3.98 8.43 -0.21
N ALA A 60 3.13 8.02 0.74
CA ALA A 60 1.82 8.61 0.94
C ALA A 60 1.91 10.11 1.23
N TRP A 61 2.82 10.50 2.13
CA TRP A 61 3.03 11.89 2.49
C TRP A 61 3.49 12.72 1.27
N LEU A 62 4.45 12.21 0.49
CA LEU A 62 4.91 12.85 -0.75
C LEU A 62 3.79 12.96 -1.79
N ALA A 63 2.98 11.93 -1.96
CA ALA A 63 1.85 11.92 -2.89
C ALA A 63 0.79 12.96 -2.49
N LYS A 64 0.43 13.02 -1.20
CA LYS A 64 -0.50 14.03 -0.66
C LYS A 64 0.01 15.45 -0.87
N ARG A 65 1.31 15.71 -0.63
CA ARG A 65 1.93 17.03 -0.91
C ARG A 65 1.89 17.42 -2.38
N LYS A 66 1.77 16.45 -3.29
CA LYS A 66 1.61 16.65 -4.73
C LYS A 66 0.14 16.61 -5.19
N ASN A 67 -0.82 16.68 -4.25
CA ASN A 67 -2.26 16.56 -4.53
C ASN A 67 -2.66 15.27 -5.28
N LYS A 68 -1.88 14.20 -5.15
CA LYS A 68 -2.19 12.88 -5.72
C LYS A 68 -3.05 12.09 -4.74
N ARG A 69 -3.96 11.26 -5.26
CA ARG A 69 -4.81 10.41 -4.41
C ARG A 69 -4.00 9.23 -3.85
N VAL A 70 -4.29 8.83 -2.62
CA VAL A 70 -3.62 7.71 -1.94
C VAL A 70 -4.68 6.68 -1.54
N ILE A 71 -4.48 5.44 -1.94
CA ILE A 71 -5.30 4.29 -1.56
C ILE A 71 -4.44 3.33 -0.75
N TYR A 72 -4.89 3.01 0.45
CA TYR A 72 -4.27 2.00 1.31
C TYR A 72 -5.06 0.70 1.25
N TYR A 73 -4.36 -0.41 1.05
CA TYR A 73 -4.90 -1.74 1.19
C TYR A 73 -4.42 -2.29 2.53
N ALA A 74 -5.28 -2.24 3.54
CA ALA A 74 -5.01 -2.84 4.83
C ALA A 74 -5.16 -4.36 4.69
N HIS A 75 -4.09 -5.09 5.02
CA HIS A 75 -4.08 -6.56 5.01
C HIS A 75 -4.15 -7.16 6.43
N SER A 76 -4.20 -6.31 7.45
CA SER A 76 -4.27 -6.71 8.86
C SER A 76 -4.98 -5.63 9.67
N THR A 77 -5.78 -6.06 10.64
CA THR A 77 -6.38 -5.16 11.63
C THR A 77 -5.35 -4.80 12.71
N MET A 78 -5.68 -3.82 13.56
CA MET A 78 -4.87 -3.55 14.76
C MET A 78 -4.80 -4.80 15.65
N GLU A 79 -5.92 -5.50 15.77
CA GLU A 79 -6.08 -6.72 16.55
C GLU A 79 -5.16 -7.82 16.04
N ASP A 80 -5.08 -8.03 14.72
CA ASP A 80 -4.18 -9.01 14.10
C ASP A 80 -2.69 -8.65 14.30
N PHE A 81 -2.39 -7.35 14.36
CA PHE A 81 -1.02 -6.88 14.53
C PHE A 81 -0.55 -6.99 15.98
N ARG A 82 -1.44 -6.79 16.96
CA ARG A 82 -1.11 -6.95 18.39
C ARG A 82 -0.58 -8.37 18.66
N ASN A 83 0.46 -8.46 19.48
CA ASN A 83 1.11 -9.69 19.90
C ASN A 83 1.74 -10.53 18.77
N SER A 84 1.83 -10.01 17.54
CA SER A 84 2.38 -10.75 16.40
C SER A 84 3.92 -10.85 16.43
N PHE A 85 4.61 -9.85 16.99
CA PHE A 85 6.07 -9.86 17.20
C PHE A 85 6.50 -8.87 18.30
N ILE A 86 7.75 -8.96 18.77
CA ILE A 86 8.29 -8.06 19.81
C ILE A 86 8.22 -6.60 19.32
N GLY A 87 7.55 -5.74 20.09
CA GLY A 87 7.33 -4.33 19.74
C GLY A 87 6.05 -4.06 18.94
N SER A 88 5.34 -5.09 18.47
CA SER A 88 4.07 -4.93 17.73
C SER A 88 3.00 -4.19 18.54
N ASN A 89 2.91 -4.44 19.85
CA ASN A 89 1.93 -3.76 20.72
C ASN A 89 2.15 -2.25 20.86
N LEU A 90 3.40 -1.79 20.76
CA LEU A 90 3.72 -0.36 20.81
C LEU A 90 3.24 0.37 19.56
N LEU A 91 3.35 -0.29 18.40
CA LEU A 91 2.98 0.26 17.09
C LEU A 91 1.52 -0.01 16.72
N ALA A 92 0.86 -0.98 17.36
CA ALA A 92 -0.52 -1.36 17.08
C ALA A 92 -1.51 -0.18 17.07
N PRO A 93 -1.46 0.79 18.02
CA PRO A 93 -2.39 1.93 17.99
C PRO A 93 -2.30 2.80 16.72
N LEU A 94 -1.17 2.78 16.00
CA LEU A 94 -0.99 3.50 14.74
C LEU A 94 -1.76 2.87 13.57
N LEU A 95 -2.14 1.59 13.71
CA LEU A 95 -2.99 0.87 12.77
C LEU A 95 -4.49 1.06 13.05
N LYS A 96 -4.84 1.85 14.07
CA LYS A 96 -6.22 2.26 14.32
C LYS A 96 -6.56 3.33 13.30
N VAL A 97 -7.15 2.92 12.18
CA VAL A 97 -7.45 3.84 11.08
C VAL A 97 -8.94 3.84 10.76
N ASP A 98 -9.57 5.01 10.92
CA ASP A 98 -10.96 5.31 10.51
C ASP A 98 -11.06 5.52 8.98
N TYR A 99 -10.53 4.61 8.16
CA TYR A 99 -10.76 4.63 6.71
C TYR A 99 -11.50 3.38 6.25
N VAL A 100 -12.44 3.60 5.34
CA VAL A 100 -13.25 2.58 4.66
C VAL A 100 -12.33 1.53 4.03
N LEU A 101 -12.44 0.30 4.51
CA LEU A 101 -11.92 -0.90 3.85
C LEU A 101 -12.70 -1.09 2.54
N LEU A 102 -12.01 -1.02 1.40
CA LEU A 102 -12.49 -1.50 0.10
C LEU A 102 -11.72 -2.76 -0.29
#